data_AF-A0A1G7FJ02-F1
#
_entry.id   AF-A0A1G7FJ02-F1
#
_cell.length_a   1.000
_cell.length_b   1.000
_cell.length_c   1.000
_cell.angle_alpha   90.00
_cell.angle_beta   90.00
_cell.angle_gamma   90.00
#
_symmetry.space_group_name_H-M   'P 1'
#
loop_
_entity.id
_entity.type
_entity.pdbx_description
1 polymer ?
#
loop_
_entity_poly.entity_id
_entity_poly.type
_entity_poly.pdbx_seq_one_letter_code
_entity_poly.pdbx_strand_id
1 'polypeptide(L)'
;MENHITWQECVDLSREILFSPPGNWTHIIPEGQARFEKRVIVPSGYERVFFRGENYAGDWPATNWDRLAVLKEPDPIQLTLF
;
A
#
# COMPACT_ATOMS: atom_id res chain seq x y z
N MET A 1 4.69 -13.42 13.03
CA MET A 1 4.27 -14.45 12.05
C MET A 1 4.59 -13.90 10.68
N GLU A 2 5.55 -14.49 9.98
CA GLU A 2 5.89 -14.10 8.63
C GLU A 2 4.79 -14.58 7.68
N ASN A 3 4.14 -13.67 6.96
CA ASN A 3 3.12 -14.03 5.97
C ASN A 3 3.82 -14.42 4.67
N HIS A 4 4.15 -15.70 4.54
CA HIS A 4 4.63 -16.30 3.30
C HIS A 4 3.44 -16.51 2.36
N ILE A 5 3.55 -16.05 1.10
CA ILE A 5 2.48 -16.24 0.09
C ILE A 5 3.06 -16.76 -1.23
N THR A 6 2.25 -17.52 -1.97
CA THR A 6 2.53 -18.02 -3.31
C THR A 6 2.34 -16.94 -4.38
N TRP A 7 2.75 -17.23 -5.62
CA TRP A 7 2.52 -16.33 -6.75
C TRP A 7 1.02 -16.09 -7.01
N GLN A 8 0.18 -17.14 -6.93
CA GLN A 8 -1.26 -17.01 -7.15
C GLN A 8 -1.90 -16.12 -6.08
N GLU A 9 -1.49 -16.28 -4.83
CA GLU A 9 -1.95 -15.42 -3.72
C GLU A 9 -1.49 -13.96 -3.88
N CYS A 10 -0.31 -13.71 -4.48
CA CYS A 10 0.10 -12.34 -4.84
C CYS A 10 -0.85 -11.72 -5.87
N VAL A 11 -1.23 -12.48 -6.90
CA VAL A 11 -2.15 -12.01 -7.95
C VAL A 11 -3.53 -11.73 -7.38
N ASP A 12 -4.03 -12.63 -6.53
CA ASP A 12 -5.34 -12.48 -5.91
C ASP A 12 -5.36 -11.30 -4.94
N LEU A 13 -4.30 -11.09 -4.17
CA LEU A 13 -4.13 -9.91 -3.31
C LEU A 13 -4.10 -8.61 -4.13
N SER A 14 -3.34 -8.55 -5.22
CA SER A 14 -3.31 -7.36 -6.09
C SER A 14 -4.69 -7.05 -6.69
N ARG A 15 -5.47 -8.08 -7.04
CA ARG A 15 -6.85 -7.90 -7.53
C ARG A 15 -7.76 -7.37 -6.43
N GLU A 16 -7.72 -7.97 -5.25
CA GLU A 16 -8.51 -7.51 -4.09
C GLU A 16 -8.22 -6.04 -3.79
N ILE A 17 -6.95 -5.67 -3.75
CA ILE A 17 -6.50 -4.29 -3.53
C ILE A 17 -7.04 -3.37 -4.62
N LEU A 18 -6.93 -3.74 -5.89
CA LEU A 18 -7.42 -2.94 -7.01
C LEU A 18 -8.92 -2.63 -6.91
N PHE A 19 -9.73 -3.60 -6.48
CA PHE A 19 -11.18 -3.45 -6.35
C PHE A 19 -11.63 -2.90 -5.00
N SER A 20 -10.72 -2.72 -4.04
CA SER A 20 -11.04 -2.05 -2.78
C SER A 20 -11.45 -0.59 -3.03
N PRO A 21 -12.30 0.00 -2.16
CA PRO A 21 -12.71 1.38 -2.30
C PRO A 21 -11.49 2.32 -2.38
N PRO A 22 -11.53 3.33 -3.27
CA PRO A 22 -10.53 4.38 -3.25
C PRO A 22 -10.57 5.09 -1.88
N GLY A 23 -9.43 5.60 -1.40
CA GLY A 23 -9.49 6.83 -0.61
C GLY A 23 -8.87 6.92 0.79
N ASN A 24 -8.64 5.90 1.60
CA ASN A 24 -7.96 6.13 2.90
C ASN A 24 -6.44 6.22 2.70
N TRP A 25 -5.97 7.24 1.98
CA TRP A 25 -4.57 7.41 1.61
C TRP A 25 -3.71 7.66 2.85
N THR A 26 -2.80 6.75 3.14
CA THR A 26 -1.97 6.79 4.35
C THR A 26 -0.55 7.26 4.08
N HIS A 27 -0.10 7.21 2.83
CA HIS A 27 1.27 7.54 2.44
C HIS A 27 1.30 8.36 1.15
N ILE A 28 2.37 9.13 0.99
CA ILE A 28 2.79 9.76 -0.26
C ILE A 28 3.99 8.97 -0.79
N ILE A 29 3.90 8.53 -2.03
CA ILE A 29 4.95 7.86 -2.79
C ILE A 29 5.26 8.68 -4.06
N PRO A 30 6.39 8.44 -4.76
CA PRO A 30 6.72 9.11 -6.03
C PRO A 30 5.58 9.17 -7.08
N GLU A 31 4.76 8.14 -7.16
CA GLU A 31 3.63 8.01 -8.11
C GLU A 31 2.34 8.69 -7.61
N GLY A 32 2.35 9.28 -6.42
CA GLY A 32 1.23 10.00 -5.83
C GLY A 32 0.80 9.45 -4.47
N GLN A 33 -0.50 9.47 -4.20
CA GLN A 33 -1.03 8.98 -2.93
C GLN A 33 -1.19 7.47 -2.95
N ALA A 34 -0.82 6.83 -1.84
CA ALA A 34 -0.94 5.40 -1.66
C ALA A 34 -1.52 5.05 -0.30
N ARG A 35 -2.23 3.93 -0.23
CA ARG A 35 -2.63 3.28 1.00
C ARG A 35 -1.83 1.98 1.14
N PHE A 36 -1.08 1.87 2.22
CA PHE A 36 -0.46 0.60 2.61
C PHE A 36 -1.56 -0.45 2.85
N GLU A 37 -1.41 -1.63 2.26
CA GLU A 37 -2.37 -2.73 2.43
C GLU A 37 -1.74 -3.87 3.22
N LYS A 38 -0.60 -4.37 2.73
CA LYS A 38 0.00 -5.58 3.31
C LYS A 38 1.48 -5.69 2.98
N ARG A 39 2.21 -6.35 3.89
CA ARG A 39 3.60 -6.78 3.69
C ARG A 39 3.67 -8.30 3.78
N VAL A 40 4.37 -8.92 2.85
CA VAL A 40 4.44 -10.39 2.70
C VAL A 40 5.83 -10.82 2.24
N ILE A 41 6.19 -12.06 2.55
CA ILE A 41 7.40 -12.70 2.03
C ILE A 41 6.98 -13.58 0.85
N VAL A 42 7.56 -13.34 -0.32
CA VAL A 42 7.34 -14.17 -1.51
C VAL A 42 8.26 -15.39 -1.49
N PRO A 43 8.03 -16.45 -2.29
CA PRO A 43 8.78 -17.71 -2.17
C PRO A 43 10.29 -17.59 -2.43
N SER A 44 10.72 -16.52 -3.10
CA SER A 44 12.14 -16.18 -3.28
C SER A 44 12.80 -15.61 -2.01
N GLY A 45 12.07 -15.47 -0.90
CA GLY A 45 12.53 -14.93 0.37
C GLY A 45 12.55 -13.40 0.45
N TYR A 46 12.15 -12.70 -0.62
CA TYR A 46 12.07 -11.24 -0.62
C TYR A 46 10.78 -10.76 0.03
N GLU A 47 10.88 -9.67 0.77
CA GLU A 47 9.74 -9.00 1.34
C GLU A 47 9.17 -7.96 0.36
N ARG A 48 7.85 -7.99 0.17
CA ARG A 48 7.13 -7.06 -0.69
C ARG A 48 6.03 -6.35 0.07
N VAL A 49 5.82 -5.09 -0.27
CA VAL A 49 4.70 -4.27 0.20
C VAL A 49 3.71 -4.09 -0.94
N PHE A 50 2.48 -4.50 -0.69
CA PHE A 50 1.34 -4.27 -1.54
C PHE A 50 0.61 -3.01 -1.07
N PHE A 51 0.20 -2.19 -2.02
CA PHE A 51 -0.45 -0.92 -1.76
C PHE A 51 -1.50 -0.60 -2.81
N ARG A 52 -2.49 0.21 -2.40
CA ARG A 52 -3.48 0.79 -3.31
C ARG A 52 -3.02 2.18 -3.72
N GLY A 53 -2.86 2.42 -5.02
CA GLY A 53 -2.83 3.76 -5.60
C GLY A 53 -4.23 4.19 -6.06
N GLU A 54 -4.38 5.42 -6.55
CA GLU A 54 -5.68 5.98 -6.94
C GLU A 54 -6.44 5.11 -7.94
N ASN A 55 -5.77 4.72 -9.03
CA ASN A 55 -6.37 3.95 -10.14
C ASN A 55 -5.64 2.63 -10.43
N TYR A 56 -4.75 2.19 -9.55
CA TYR A 56 -3.99 0.95 -9.70
C TYR A 56 -3.69 0.27 -8.35
N ALA A 57 -3.35 -1.01 -8.40
CA ALA A 57 -2.70 -1.72 -7.30
C ALA A 57 -1.21 -1.87 -7.65
N GLY A 58 -0.34 -1.69 -6.67
CA GLY A 58 1.10 -1.78 -6.85
C GLY A 58 1.75 -2.67 -5.80
N ASP A 59 2.90 -3.22 -6.15
CA ASP A 59 3.72 -4.02 -5.25
C ASP A 59 5.21 -3.64 -5.36
N TRP A 60 5.81 -3.23 -4.26
CA TRP A 60 7.22 -2.84 -4.20
C TRP A 60 8.03 -3.77 -3.34
N PRO A 61 9.35 -3.89 -3.58
CA PRO A 61 10.26 -4.36 -2.55
C PRO A 61 10.06 -3.53 -1.28
N ALA A 62 10.01 -4.19 -0.12
CA ALA A 62 9.82 -3.51 1.16
C ALA A 62 10.85 -2.40 1.41
N THR A 63 12.10 -2.62 1.00
CA THR A 63 13.18 -1.65 1.10
C THR A 63 12.92 -0.37 0.29
N ASN A 64 12.24 -0.47 -0.85
CA ASN A 64 11.88 0.70 -1.65
C ASN A 64 10.74 1.48 -0.98
N TRP A 65 9.74 0.76 -0.45
CA TRP A 65 8.65 1.37 0.32
C TRP A 65 9.21 2.14 1.53
N ASP A 66 10.04 1.50 2.35
CA ASP A 66 10.59 2.11 3.57
C ASP A 66 11.46 3.34 3.29
N ARG A 67 12.05 3.41 2.10
CA ARG A 67 12.89 4.54 1.68
C ARG A 67 12.09 5.71 1.09
N LEU A 68 10.99 5.42 0.40
CA LEU A 68 10.32 6.39 -0.49
C LEU A 68 8.93 6.79 -0.02
N ALA A 69 8.23 5.91 0.71
CA ALA A 69 6.89 6.19 1.20
C ALA A 69 6.97 7.06 2.47
N VAL A 70 6.34 8.23 2.42
CA VAL A 70 6.23 9.16 3.53
C VAL A 70 4.81 9.07 4.09
N LEU A 71 4.66 8.98 5.41
CA LEU A 71 3.34 8.98 6.05
C LEU A 71 2.59 10.27 5.71
N LYS A 72 1.35 10.16 5.22
CA LYS A 72 0.48 11.31 4.94
C LYS A 72 -0.03 11.87 6.27
N GLU A 73 0.18 13.16 6.50
CA GLU A 73 -0.45 13.85 7.62
C GLU A 73 -1.98 13.91 7.41
N PRO A 74 -2.77 13.70 8.48
CA PRO A 74 -4.21 13.84 8.39
C PRO A 74 -4.55 15.25 7.93
N ASP A 75 -5.55 15.37 7.05
CA ASP A 75 -5.98 16.70 6.60
C ASP A 75 -6.42 17.52 7.82
N PRO A 76 -5.98 18.78 7.94
CA PRO A 76 -6.31 19.59 9.10
C PRO A 76 -7.83 19.66 9.25
N ILE A 77 -8.34 19.23 10.41
CA ILE A 77 -9.76 19.36 10.72
C ILE A 77 -10.05 20.86 10.82
N GLN A 78 -10.64 21.43 9.78
CA GLN A 78 -11.13 22.80 9.83
C GLN A 78 -12.36 22.81 10.74
N LEU A 79 -12.16 23.18 12.01
CA LEU A 79 -13.25 23.50 12.92
C LEU A 79 -13.90 24.79 12.41
N THR A 80 -15.04 24.67 11.70
CA THR A 80 -15.90 25.83 11.47
C THR A 80 -16.46 26.29 12.82
N LEU A 81 -16.00 27.44 13.30
CA LEU A 81 -16.67 28.17 14.37
C LEU A 81 -18.00 28.69 13.79
N PHE A 82 -19.11 28.23 14.38
CA PHE A 82 -20.47 28.69 14.06
C PHE A 82 -20.69 30.11 14.56
#